data_AF-A0A497A1Y6-F1
#
_entry.id   AF-A0A497A1Y6-F1
#
_cell.length_a   1.000
_cell.length_b   1.000
_cell.length_c   1.000
_cell.angle_alpha   90.00
_cell.angle_beta   90.00
_cell.angle_gamma   90.00
#
_symmetry.space_group_name_H-M   'P 1'
#
loop_
_entity.id
_entity.type
_entity.pdbx_description
1 polymer ?
#
loop_
_entity_poly.entity_id
_entity_poly.type
_entity_poly.pdbx_seq_one_letter_code
_entity_poly.pdbx_strand_id
1 'polypeptide(L)'
;MQETKSERLIFTVTDLKQYAYCPRVVFYTYCLPLLRPTTFKMEAGIAAHEKAREQERRRTLSAYGLVEGKRHFDIWVESPILGLRGRVDLV
;
A
#
# COMPACT_ATOMS: atom_id res chain seq x y z
N MET A 1 -0.44 33.45 0.58
CA MET A 1 -0.30 32.75 -0.70
C MET A 1 -1.08 31.46 -0.56
N GLN A 2 -2.27 31.39 -1.16
CA GLN A 2 -3.21 30.28 -1.01
C GLN A 2 -2.79 29.17 -1.97
N GLU A 3 -2.26 28.07 -1.44
CA GLU A 3 -1.96 26.90 -2.25
C GLU A 3 -3.20 26.00 -2.27
N THR A 4 -3.76 25.85 -3.47
CA THR A 4 -4.96 25.08 -3.77
C THR A 4 -4.85 23.66 -3.23
N LYS A 5 -5.57 23.39 -2.13
CA LYS A 5 -5.78 22.04 -1.61
C LYS A 5 -6.55 21.27 -2.67
N SER A 6 -5.81 20.56 -3.51
CA SER A 6 -6.34 19.76 -4.61
C SER A 6 -7.40 18.81 -4.05
N GLU A 7 -8.68 19.11 -4.28
CA GLU A 7 -9.83 18.21 -4.06
C GLU A 7 -9.80 17.00 -5.02
N ARG A 8 -8.62 16.59 -5.47
CA ARG A 8 -8.48 15.37 -6.25
C ARG A 8 -8.72 14.19 -5.32
N LEU A 9 -9.69 13.36 -5.68
CA LEU A 9 -9.88 12.03 -5.11
C LEU A 9 -8.54 11.30 -5.13
N ILE A 10 -7.97 11.04 -3.95
CA ILE A 10 -6.68 10.39 -3.83
C ILE A 10 -6.88 8.87 -3.92
N PHE A 11 -6.62 8.30 -5.09
CA PHE A 11 -6.60 6.86 -5.29
C PHE A 11 -5.32 6.24 -4.72
N THR A 12 -5.39 4.97 -4.34
CA THR A 12 -4.19 4.24 -3.99
C THR A 12 -3.50 3.69 -5.23
N VAL A 13 -2.18 3.50 -5.17
CA VAL A 13 -1.43 2.77 -6.22
C VAL A 13 -1.98 1.35 -6.43
N THR A 14 -2.56 0.75 -5.38
CA THR A 14 -3.24 -0.54 -5.48
C THR A 14 -4.49 -0.45 -6.35
N ASP A 15 -5.25 0.64 -6.28
CA ASP A 15 -6.45 0.81 -7.10
C ASP A 15 -6.11 0.84 -8.59
N LEU A 16 -5.01 1.47 -8.98
CA LEU A 16 -4.53 1.43 -10.36
C LEU A 16 -4.23 0.01 -10.82
N LYS A 17 -3.49 -0.77 -10.01
CA LYS A 17 -3.20 -2.17 -10.30
C LYS A 17 -4.50 -2.99 -10.42
N GLN A 18 -5.43 -2.82 -9.49
CA GLN A 18 -6.70 -3.55 -9.51
C GLN A 18 -7.58 -3.13 -10.68
N TYR A 19 -7.60 -1.84 -11.04
CA TYR A 19 -8.34 -1.34 -12.18
C TYR A 19 -7.79 -1.92 -13.49
N ALA A 20 -6.46 -1.94 -13.64
CA ALA A 20 -5.80 -2.53 -14.81
C ALA A 20 -6.05 -4.04 -14.91
N TYR A 21 -6.15 -4.76 -13.79
CA TYR A 21 -6.52 -6.17 -13.76
C TYR A 21 -8.01 -6.38 -14.07
N CYS A 22 -8.90 -5.67 -13.35
CA CYS A 22 -10.34 -5.71 -13.54
C CYS A 22 -11.02 -4.50 -12.85
N PRO A 23 -11.61 -3.54 -13.59
CA PRO A 23 -12.28 -2.36 -13.04
C PRO A 23 -13.39 -2.67 -12.03
N ARG A 24 -14.04 -3.83 -12.16
CA ARG A 24 -15.10 -4.27 -11.23
C ARG A 24 -14.58 -4.42 -9.80
N VAL A 25 -13.31 -4.81 -9.61
CA VAL A 25 -12.70 -4.94 -8.28
C VAL A 25 -12.71 -3.58 -7.56
N VAL A 26 -12.33 -2.53 -8.28
CA VAL A 26 -12.35 -1.14 -7.76
C VAL A 26 -13.78 -0.69 -7.48
N PHE A 27 -14.70 -0.92 -8.42
CA PHE A 27 -16.12 -0.60 -8.25
C PHE A 27 -16.73 -1.27 -7.00
N TYR A 28 -16.58 -2.59 -6.84
CA TYR A 28 -17.10 -3.29 -5.66
C TYR A 28 -16.41 -2.85 -4.36
N THR A 29 -15.12 -2.49 -4.42
CA THR A 29 -14.38 -2.01 -3.24
C THR A 29 -14.91 -0.66 -2.75
N TYR A 30 -15.24 0.27 -3.65
CA TYR A 30 -15.65 1.62 -3.28
C TYR A 30 -17.17 1.83 -3.21
N CYS A 31 -17.94 1.20 -4.09
CA CYS A 31 -19.38 1.42 -4.21
C CYS A 31 -20.22 0.36 -3.47
N LEU A 32 -19.67 -0.84 -3.25
CA LEU A 32 -20.39 -1.98 -2.65
C LEU A 32 -19.52 -2.78 -1.66
N PRO A 33 -18.89 -2.13 -0.66
CA PRO A 33 -17.87 -2.76 0.18
C PRO A 33 -18.40 -3.95 1.00
N LEU A 34 -19.69 -3.95 1.36
CA LEU A 34 -20.32 -5.03 2.13
C LEU A 34 -20.52 -6.33 1.33
N LEU A 35 -20.42 -6.26 0.00
CA LEU A 35 -20.60 -7.42 -0.88
C LEU A 35 -19.29 -8.09 -1.28
N ARG A 36 -18.14 -7.56 -0.85
CA ARG A 36 -16.84 -8.11 -1.18
C ARG A 36 -16.40 -9.09 -0.08
N PRO A 37 -16.57 -10.42 -0.25
CA PRO A 37 -16.12 -11.36 0.75
C PRO A 37 -14.59 -11.35 0.84
N THR A 38 -14.08 -11.33 2.06
CA THR A 38 -12.67 -11.64 2.32
C THR A 38 -12.46 -13.11 2.02
N THR A 39 -11.45 -13.43 1.20
CA THR A 39 -11.10 -14.82 0.91
C THR A 39 -9.99 -15.28 1.83
N PHE A 40 -9.90 -16.59 2.09
CA PHE A 40 -8.81 -17.17 2.87
C PHE A 40 -7.41 -16.75 2.37
N LYS A 41 -7.21 -16.66 1.05
CA LYS A 41 -5.93 -16.21 0.47
C LYS A 41 -5.59 -14.77 0.83
N MET A 42 -6.61 -13.90 0.97
CA MET A 42 -6.39 -12.52 1.41
C MET A 42 -5.98 -12.47 2.88
N GLU A 43 -6.66 -13.23 3.75
CA GLU A 43 -6.31 -13.34 5.18
C GLU A 43 -4.92 -13.93 5.39
N ALA A 44 -4.61 -15.02 4.69
CA ALA A 44 -3.29 -15.64 4.70
C ALA A 44 -2.21 -14.69 4.19
N GLY A 45 -2.52 -13.89 3.17
CA GLY A 45 -1.61 -12.85 2.66
C GLY A 45 -1.30 -11.77 3.70
N ILE A 46 -2.32 -11.31 4.44
CA ILE A 46 -2.14 -10.34 5.53
C ILE A 46 -1.24 -10.93 6.62
N ALA A 47 -1.52 -12.16 7.08
CA ALA A 47 -0.70 -12.83 8.08
C ALA A 47 0.75 -13.08 7.62
N ALA A 48 0.94 -13.39 6.33
CA ALA A 48 2.27 -13.55 5.75
C ALA A 48 3.06 -12.23 5.74
N HIS A 49 2.42 -11.10 5.41
CA HIS A 49 3.05 -9.77 5.47
C HIS A 49 3.49 -9.42 6.90
N GLU A 50 2.67 -9.72 7.91
CA GLU A 50 3.04 -9.48 9.32
C GLU A 50 4.26 -10.31 9.74
N LYS A 51 4.29 -11.61 9.38
CA LYS A 51 5.44 -12.48 9.64
C LYS A 51 6.70 -11.99 8.93
N ALA A 52 6.58 -11.56 7.67
CA ALA A 52 7.70 -11.02 6.91
C ALA A 52 8.27 -9.77 7.58
N ARG A 53 7.42 -8.87 8.09
CA ARG A 53 7.83 -7.68 8.83
C ARG A 53 8.62 -8.02 10.10
N GLU A 54 8.15 -9.01 10.86
CA GLU A 54 8.84 -9.43 12.08
C GLU A 54 10.21 -10.04 11.79
N GLN A 55 10.30 -10.87 10.74
CA GLN A 55 11.57 -11.43 10.28
C GLN A 55 12.52 -10.33 9.79
N GLU A 56 12.02 -9.35 9.03
CA GLU A 56 12.84 -8.27 8.46
C GLU A 56 13.39 -7.31 9.53
N ARG A 57 12.64 -7.10 10.62
CA ARG A 57 13.16 -6.39 11.81
C ARG A 57 14.39 -7.05 12.40
N ARG A 58 14.50 -8.38 12.32
CA ARG A 58 15.61 -9.16 12.91
C ARG A 58 16.79 -9.34 11.95
N ARG A 59 16.62 -9.03 10.65
CA ARG A 59 17.68 -9.21 9.63
C ARG A 59 18.68 -8.05 9.66
N THR A 60 19.91 -8.34 9.26
CA THR A 60 20.94 -7.31 8.99
C THR A 60 20.59 -6.54 7.72
N LEU A 61 21.10 -5.30 7.60
CA LEU A 61 20.87 -4.45 6.43
C LEU A 61 21.71 -4.87 5.19
N SER A 62 22.50 -5.93 5.30
CA SER A 62 23.37 -6.41 4.23
C SER A 62 22.61 -6.80 2.97
N ALA A 63 21.38 -7.30 3.10
CA ALA A 63 20.50 -7.61 1.96
C ALA A 63 20.17 -6.38 1.10
N TYR A 64 20.27 -5.18 1.67
CA TYR A 64 20.04 -3.91 0.99
C TYR A 64 21.35 -3.20 0.60
N GLY A 65 22.51 -3.81 0.85
CA GLY A 65 23.82 -3.21 0.57
C GLY A 65 24.16 -2.01 1.46
N LEU A 66 23.45 -1.83 2.58
CA LEU A 66 23.63 -0.70 3.50
C LEU A 66 24.53 -1.11 4.68
N VAL A 67 25.54 -0.30 4.96
CA VAL A 67 26.42 -0.46 6.13
C VAL A 67 25.70 -0.01 7.41
N GLU A 68 24.95 1.10 7.30
CA GLU A 68 24.08 1.64 8.36
C GLU A 68 22.77 2.16 7.74
N GLY A 69 21.69 2.15 8.52
CA GLY A 69 20.39 2.62 8.05
C GLY A 69 19.29 2.51 9.10
N LYS A 70 18.23 3.29 8.93
CA LYS A 70 17.01 3.21 9.74
C LYS A 70 15.92 2.60 8.88
N ARG A 71 15.28 1.55 9.40
CA ARG A 71 14.13 0.93 8.74
C ARG A 71 12.87 1.66 9.13
N HIS A 72 12.12 2.10 8.13
CA HIS A 72 10.77 2.59 8.35
C HIS A 72 9.77 1.69 7.64
N PHE A 73 8.82 1.16 8.41
CA PHE A 73 7.81 0.22 7.91
C PHE A 73 6.46 0.90 7.81
N ASP A 74 5.64 0.47 6.84
CA ASP A 74 4.25 0.92 6.64
C ASP A 74 4.10 2.45 6.48
N ILE A 75 5.04 3.11 5.79
CA ILE A 75 4.95 4.56 5.58
C ILE A 75 3.92 4.85 4.50
N TRP A 76 3.03 5.80 4.80
CA TRP A 76 2.18 6.43 3.81
C TRP A 76 2.95 7.49 3.04
N VAL A 77 2.89 7.40 1.71
CA VAL A 77 3.45 8.37 0.78
C VAL A 77 2.35 8.89 -0.14
N GLU A 78 2.48 10.13 -0.59
CA GLU A 78 1.55 10.76 -1.50
C GLU A 78 2.28 11.50 -2.63
N SER A 79 1.64 11.57 -3.79
CA SER A 79 2.06 12.38 -4.92
C SER A 79 0.91 13.27 -5.35
N PRO A 80 0.94 14.57 -5.00
CA PRO A 80 -0.12 15.51 -5.37
C PRO A 80 -0.26 15.69 -6.89
N ILE A 81 0.86 15.64 -7.61
CA ILE A 81 0.92 15.77 -9.07
C ILE A 81 0.14 14.63 -9.73
N LEU A 82 0.35 13.40 -9.25
CA LEU A 82 -0.31 12.21 -9.76
C LEU A 82 -1.70 11.98 -9.14
N GLY A 83 -2.01 12.62 -8.02
CA GLY A 83 -3.24 12.37 -7.26
C GLY A 83 -3.29 10.98 -6.64
N LEU A 84 -2.13 10.43 -6.25
CA LEU A 84 -2.01 9.06 -5.74
C LEU A 84 -1.43 9.02 -4.33
N ARG A 85 -1.83 8.02 -3.56
CA ARG A 85 -1.17 7.62 -2.31
C ARG A 85 -0.82 6.14 -2.31
N GLY A 86 0.11 5.77 -1.45
CA GLY A 86 0.49 4.37 -1.29
C GLY A 86 1.03 4.13 0.11
N ARG A 87 1.00 2.86 0.52
CA ARG A 87 1.71 2.41 1.71
C ARG A 87 2.91 1.60 1.25
N VAL A 88 4.10 2.03 1.66
CA VAL A 88 5.35 1.35 1.39
C VAL A 88 5.64 0.43 2.56
N ASP A 89 5.88 -0.86 2.28
CA ASP A 89 6.08 -1.86 3.31
C ASP A 89 7.41 -1.65 4.07
N LEU A 90 8.48 -1.22 3.37
CA LEU A 90 9.79 -0.88 3.94
C LEU A 90 10.52 0.17 3.09
N VAL A 91 11.14 1.14 3.75
CA VAL A 91 12.16 2.04 3.21
C VAL A 91 13.35 2.16 4.18
#